data_AF-A0A1G3ZUT6-F1
#
_entry.id   AF-A0A1G3ZUT6-F1
#
_cell.length_a   1.000
_cell.length_b   1.000
_cell.length_c   1.000
_cell.angle_alpha   90.00
_cell.angle_beta   90.00
_cell.angle_gamma   90.00
#
_symmetry.space_group_name_H-M   'P 1'
#
loop_
_entity.id
_entity.type
_entity.pdbx_description
1 polymer ?
#
loop_
_entity_poly.entity_id
_entity_poly.type
_entity_poly.pdbx_seq_one_letter_code
_entity_poly.pdbx_strand_id
1 'polypeptide(L)'
;MPTFNPNEPATDSDLKSAPVRDNFNALKAEIDAAPTTQQVTDAINAAVADKPTNDEMNGAISDAINGTPRNVDGIGTLDIGISDPPTQGEVQLILEKLNDLIRGLKRNI
;
A
#
# COMPACT_ATOMS: atom_id res chain seq x y z
N MET A 1 -41.85 -6.92 -15.22
CA MET A 1 -42.02 -8.08 -14.33
C MET A 1 -42.42 -7.55 -12.96
N PRO A 2 -43.30 -8.23 -12.20
CA PRO A 2 -43.53 -7.90 -10.80
C PRO A 2 -42.22 -7.94 -10.00
N THR A 3 -42.07 -7.06 -9.01
CA THR A 3 -40.93 -7.01 -8.07
C THR A 3 -41.28 -7.75 -6.78
N PHE A 4 -40.29 -8.28 -6.07
CA PHE A 4 -40.55 -8.95 -4.80
C PHE A 4 -41.06 -7.92 -3.79
N ASN A 5 -42.14 -8.26 -3.09
CA ASN A 5 -42.66 -7.49 -1.98
C ASN A 5 -42.73 -8.41 -0.74
N PRO A 6 -41.86 -8.21 0.26
CA PRO A 6 -41.86 -9.03 1.47
C PRO A 6 -43.11 -8.83 2.34
N ASN A 7 -43.91 -7.79 2.09
CA ASN A 7 -45.15 -7.50 2.83
C ASN A 7 -46.39 -8.14 2.17
N GLU A 8 -46.23 -8.89 1.08
CA GLU A 8 -47.32 -9.58 0.40
C GLU A 8 -47.26 -11.11 0.64
N PRO A 9 -48.40 -11.77 0.93
CA PRO A 9 -49.73 -11.18 1.11
C PRO A 9 -49.86 -10.47 2.46
N ALA A 10 -50.64 -9.38 2.51
CA ALA A 10 -50.88 -8.62 3.72
C ALA A 10 -51.42 -9.52 4.86
N THR A 11 -51.04 -9.23 6.10
CA THR A 11 -51.58 -9.91 7.28
C THR A 11 -53.11 -9.84 7.30
N ASP A 12 -53.76 -10.94 7.69
CA ASP A 12 -55.23 -11.09 7.73
C ASP A 12 -55.94 -10.87 6.39
N SER A 13 -55.22 -10.93 5.26
CA SER A 13 -55.81 -10.90 3.92
C SER A 13 -56.11 -12.29 3.37
N ASP A 14 -57.11 -12.36 2.50
CA ASP A 14 -57.36 -13.57 1.72
C ASP A 14 -56.16 -13.91 0.83
N LEU A 15 -55.65 -15.13 0.95
CA LEU A 15 -54.63 -15.64 0.04
C LEU A 15 -55.18 -15.76 -1.39
N LYS A 16 -54.62 -14.99 -2.32
CA LYS A 16 -54.91 -15.10 -3.75
C LYS A 16 -53.71 -15.69 -4.48
N SER A 17 -53.95 -16.73 -5.29
CA SER A 17 -52.89 -17.50 -5.95
C SER A 17 -52.10 -16.74 -7.02
N ALA A 18 -52.69 -15.71 -7.64
CA ALA A 18 -51.99 -14.87 -8.60
C ALA A 18 -50.90 -14.01 -7.93
N PRO A 19 -51.20 -13.15 -6.93
CA PRO A 19 -50.19 -12.39 -6.18
C PRO A 19 -49.07 -13.25 -5.58
N VAL A 20 -49.41 -14.42 -5.03
CA VAL A 20 -48.39 -15.32 -4.43
C VAL A 20 -47.42 -15.86 -5.48
N ARG A 21 -47.92 -16.26 -6.67
CA ARG A 21 -47.05 -16.73 -7.76
C ARG A 21 -46.19 -15.60 -8.31
N ASP A 22 -46.76 -14.40 -8.44
CA ASP A 22 -46.02 -13.22 -8.89
C ASP A 22 -44.87 -12.90 -7.91
N ASN A 23 -45.13 -12.93 -6.60
CA ASN A 23 -44.11 -12.68 -5.58
C ASN A 23 -43.02 -13.78 -5.56
N PHE A 24 -43.39 -15.05 -5.74
CA PHE A 24 -42.44 -16.16 -5.81
C PHE A 24 -41.54 -16.08 -7.06
N ASN A 25 -42.12 -15.75 -8.22
CA ASN A 25 -41.36 -15.56 -9.45
C ASN A 25 -40.41 -14.36 -9.34
N ALA A 26 -40.82 -13.29 -8.65
CA ALA A 26 -39.96 -12.15 -8.40
C ALA A 26 -38.79 -12.49 -7.46
N LEU A 27 -39.04 -13.23 -6.37
CA LEU A 27 -37.99 -13.73 -5.49
C LEU A 27 -36.99 -14.63 -6.24
N LYS A 28 -37.48 -15.52 -7.11
CA LYS A 28 -36.63 -16.36 -7.95
C LYS A 28 -35.71 -15.52 -8.84
N ALA A 29 -36.25 -14.45 -9.44
CA ALA A 29 -35.47 -13.54 -10.26
C ALA A 29 -34.39 -12.80 -9.47
N GLU A 30 -34.68 -12.37 -8.23
CA GLU A 30 -33.68 -11.74 -7.35
C GLU A 30 -32.57 -12.70 -6.94
N ILE A 31 -32.92 -13.95 -6.60
CA ILE A 31 -31.95 -14.99 -6.26
C ILE A 31 -31.07 -15.33 -7.47
N ASP A 32 -31.66 -15.45 -8.66
CA ASP A 32 -30.92 -15.74 -9.88
C ASP A 32 -29.98 -14.59 -10.29
N ALA A 33 -30.31 -13.36 -9.92
CA ALA A 33 -29.49 -12.18 -10.16
C ALA A 33 -28.41 -11.97 -9.10
N ALA A 34 -28.49 -12.65 -7.95
CA ALA A 34 -27.51 -12.51 -6.87
C ALA A 34 -26.13 -13.03 -7.32
N PRO A 35 -25.03 -12.36 -6.95
CA PRO A 35 -23.70 -12.83 -7.29
C PRO A 35 -23.40 -14.16 -6.60
N THR A 36 -22.86 -15.09 -7.36
CA THR A 36 -22.34 -16.37 -6.85
C THR A 36 -21.06 -16.15 -6.03
N THR A 37 -20.74 -17.09 -5.15
CA THR A 37 -19.48 -17.09 -4.40
C THR A 37 -18.25 -17.01 -5.31
N GLN A 38 -18.32 -17.64 -6.49
CA GLN A 38 -17.24 -17.57 -7.48
C GLN A 38 -17.07 -16.14 -8.01
N GLN A 39 -18.16 -15.47 -8.41
CA GLN A 39 -18.11 -14.08 -8.87
C GLN A 39 -17.55 -13.13 -7.81
N VAL A 40 -17.90 -13.33 -6.54
CA VAL A 40 -17.34 -12.54 -5.43
C VAL A 40 -15.85 -12.84 -5.25
N THR A 41 -15.44 -14.11 -5.35
CA THR A 41 -14.03 -14.53 -5.23
C THR A 41 -13.18 -13.93 -6.36
N ASP A 42 -13.68 -13.98 -7.59
CA ASP A 42 -13.00 -13.42 -8.76
C ASP A 42 -12.86 -11.90 -8.64
N ALA A 43 -13.91 -11.21 -8.18
CA ALA A 43 -13.87 -9.78 -7.92
C ALA A 43 -12.85 -9.41 -6.83
N ILE A 44 -12.77 -10.20 -5.76
CA ILE A 44 -11.76 -10.02 -4.70
C ILE A 44 -10.35 -10.23 -5.26
N ASN A 45 -10.13 -11.33 -6.00
CA ASN A 45 -8.83 -11.65 -6.59
C ASN A 45 -8.37 -10.57 -7.57
N ALA A 46 -9.27 -10.08 -8.42
CA ALA A 46 -8.99 -8.98 -9.34
C ALA A 46 -8.64 -7.68 -8.57
N ALA A 47 -9.33 -7.37 -7.48
CA ALA A 47 -9.08 -6.17 -6.68
C ALA A 47 -7.74 -6.19 -5.93
N VAL A 48 -7.20 -7.38 -5.62
CA VAL A 48 -5.92 -7.51 -4.90
C VAL A 48 -4.73 -7.77 -5.82
N ALA A 49 -4.93 -8.21 -7.06
CA ALA A 49 -3.86 -8.59 -7.99
C ALA A 49 -2.86 -7.45 -8.29
N ASP A 50 -3.33 -6.20 -8.35
CA ASP A 50 -2.48 -5.04 -8.65
C ASP A 50 -1.89 -4.38 -7.39
N LYS A 51 -2.18 -4.91 -6.20
CA LYS A 51 -1.66 -4.35 -4.95
C LYS A 51 -0.26 -4.92 -4.70
N PRO A 52 0.76 -4.06 -4.46
CA PRO A 52 2.08 -4.56 -4.11
C PRO A 52 1.99 -5.32 -2.78
N THR A 53 2.65 -6.46 -2.74
CA THR A 53 2.87 -7.24 -1.53
C THR A 53 3.87 -6.55 -0.60
N ASN A 54 3.86 -6.93 0.68
CA ASN A 54 4.86 -6.42 1.63
C ASN A 54 6.28 -6.76 1.20
N ASP A 55 6.50 -7.92 0.56
CA ASP A 55 7.82 -8.34 0.11
C ASP A 55 8.31 -7.49 -1.07
N GLU A 56 7.43 -7.18 -2.02
CA GLU A 56 7.74 -6.25 -3.12
C GLU A 56 8.04 -4.85 -2.61
N MET A 57 7.26 -4.35 -1.65
CA MET A 57 7.51 -3.06 -1.02
C MET A 57 8.84 -3.04 -0.26
N ASN A 58 9.13 -4.09 0.52
CA ASN A 58 10.38 -4.20 1.27
C ASN A 58 11.59 -4.32 0.33
N GLY A 59 11.45 -5.06 -0.77
CA GLY A 59 12.47 -5.15 -1.82
C GLY A 59 12.74 -3.79 -2.47
N ALA A 60 11.68 -3.09 -2.91
CA ALA A 60 11.80 -1.77 -3.50
C ALA A 60 12.44 -0.74 -2.54
N ILE A 61 12.08 -0.78 -1.25
CA ILE A 61 12.70 0.06 -0.22
C ILE A 61 14.18 -0.31 -0.05
N SER A 62 14.50 -1.60 0.06
CA SER A 62 15.89 -2.06 0.18
C SER A 62 16.74 -1.57 -1.00
N ASP A 63 16.25 -1.73 -2.23
CA ASP A 63 16.94 -1.29 -3.45
C ASP A 63 17.10 0.23 -3.49
N ALA A 64 16.03 0.97 -3.18
CA ALA A 64 16.06 2.43 -3.12
C ALA A 64 17.09 2.93 -2.10
N ILE A 65 17.17 2.32 -0.92
CA ILE A 65 18.15 2.73 0.10
C ILE A 65 19.55 2.28 -0.34
N ASN A 66 19.74 1.08 -0.90
CA ASN A 66 21.06 0.54 -1.29
C ASN A 66 21.80 1.43 -2.31
N GLY A 67 21.08 2.17 -3.15
CA GLY A 67 21.65 3.17 -4.06
C GLY A 67 22.02 4.52 -3.40
N THR A 68 21.79 4.68 -2.09
CA THR A 68 21.95 5.98 -1.40
C THR A 68 23.02 5.93 -0.30
N PRO A 69 23.74 7.05 -0.07
CA PRO A 69 24.63 7.18 1.09
C PRO A 69 23.86 7.17 2.42
N ARG A 70 24.56 6.89 3.53
CA ARG A 70 23.98 7.08 4.87
C ARG A 70 23.85 8.56 5.23
N ASN A 71 22.98 8.85 6.20
CA ASN A 71 22.92 10.15 6.86
C ASN A 71 24.25 10.47 7.56
N VAL A 72 24.75 11.69 7.41
CA VAL A 72 26.00 12.22 7.97
C VAL A 72 25.80 13.35 8.99
N ASP A 73 24.58 13.57 9.50
CA ASP A 73 24.25 14.62 10.48
C ASP A 73 25.11 14.55 11.76
N GLY A 74 25.64 13.37 12.09
CA GLY A 74 26.56 13.17 13.21
C GLY A 74 28.01 13.64 12.96
N ILE A 75 28.35 14.04 11.73
CA ILE A 75 29.69 14.51 11.36
C ILE A 75 29.73 16.03 11.49
N GLY A 76 30.51 16.52 12.46
CA GLY A 76 30.72 17.97 12.64
C GLY A 76 31.34 18.63 11.40
N THR A 77 31.04 19.91 11.19
CA THR A 77 31.55 20.73 10.09
C THR A 77 33.08 20.88 10.12
N LEU A 78 33.68 21.22 8.98
CA LEU A 78 35.09 21.59 8.91
C LEU A 78 35.24 23.06 9.31
N ASP A 79 35.49 23.31 10.61
CA ASP A 79 35.69 24.65 11.16
C ASP A 79 37.18 24.91 11.37
N ILE A 80 37.88 25.27 10.28
CA ILE A 80 39.31 25.65 10.30
C ILE A 80 39.53 26.90 9.47
N GLY A 81 40.43 27.78 9.93
CA GLY A 81 41.07 28.76 9.06
C GLY A 81 42.16 28.07 8.23
N ILE A 82 42.39 28.55 7.00
CA ILE A 82 43.47 28.06 6.13
C ILE A 82 44.48 29.19 5.93
N SER A 83 45.74 28.97 6.30
CA SER A 83 46.83 29.91 6.02
C SER A 83 47.31 29.85 4.56
N ASP A 84 48.06 30.87 4.13
CA ASP A 84 48.79 30.88 2.86
C ASP A 84 50.31 31.05 3.09
N PRO A 85 51.13 30.02 2.85
CA PRO A 85 50.74 28.68 2.40
C PRO A 85 50.05 27.87 3.51
N PRO A 86 49.21 26.87 3.18
CA PRO A 86 48.61 25.99 4.18
C PRO A 86 49.66 25.26 5.00
N THR A 87 49.44 25.18 6.30
CA THR A 87 50.26 24.39 7.21
C THR A 87 49.98 22.90 7.05
N GLN A 88 50.94 22.07 7.47
CA GLN A 88 50.76 20.63 7.51
C GLN A 88 49.59 20.20 8.43
N GLY A 89 49.38 20.89 9.55
CA GLY A 89 48.30 20.59 10.49
C GLY A 89 46.90 20.85 9.91
N GLU A 90 46.72 21.95 9.18
CA GLU A 90 45.45 22.24 8.50
C GLU A 90 45.14 21.19 7.43
N VAL A 91 46.14 20.77 6.65
CA VAL A 91 45.96 19.70 5.66
C VAL A 91 45.62 18.36 6.32
N GLN A 92 46.23 18.04 7.48
CA GLN A 92 45.88 16.84 8.24
C GLN A 92 44.42 16.86 8.72
N LEU A 93 43.94 17.98 9.26
CA LEU A 93 42.55 18.13 9.68
C LEU A 93 41.55 17.96 8.53
N ILE A 94 41.87 18.46 7.34
CA ILE A 94 41.07 18.23 6.13
C ILE A 94 41.00 16.74 5.80
N LEU A 95 42.15 16.06 5.79
CA LEU A 95 42.22 14.62 5.48
C LEU A 95 41.42 13.80 6.49
N GLU A 96 41.53 14.12 7.78
CA GLU A 96 40.75 13.47 8.84
C GLU A 96 39.26 13.66 8.63
N LYS A 97 38.79 14.89 8.39
CA LYS A 97 37.37 15.17 8.16
C LYS A 97 36.83 14.49 6.89
N LEU A 98 37.62 14.45 5.82
CA LEU A 98 37.25 13.74 4.60
C LEU A 98 37.14 12.23 4.84
N ASN A 99 38.06 11.65 5.61
CA ASN A 99 37.98 10.24 5.98
C ASN A 99 36.74 9.95 6.83
N ASP A 100 36.39 10.82 7.77
CA ASP A 100 35.16 10.69 8.56
C ASP A 100 33.92 10.76 7.68
N LEU A 101 33.85 11.71 6.75
CA LEU A 101 32.76 11.82 5.78
C LEU A 101 32.63 10.55 4.94
N ILE A 102 33.74 10.04 4.41
CA ILE A 102 33.75 8.81 3.60
C ILE A 102 33.27 7.61 4.42
N ARG A 103 33.70 7.47 5.68
CA ARG A 103 33.22 6.39 6.57
C ARG A 103 31.75 6.54 6.93
N GLY A 104 31.28 7.77 7.13
CA GLY A 104 29.88 8.08 7.37
C GLY A 104 29.02 7.66 6.19
N LEU A 105 29.34 8.16 4.99
CA LEU A 105 28.58 7.92 3.76
C LEU A 105 28.58 6.44 3.33
N LYS A 106 29.72 5.75 3.45
CA LYS A 106 29.81 4.32 3.13
C LYS A 106 28.89 3.53 4.04
N ARG A 107 28.02 2.72 3.47
CA ARG A 107 27.19 1.80 4.23
C ARG A 107 28.04 0.56 4.55
N ASN A 108 28.29 0.32 5.84
CA ASN A 108 28.95 -0.91 6.28
C ASN A 108 27.89 -2.02 6.22
N ILE A 109 27.75 -2.64 5.05
CA ILE A 109 26.94 -3.84 4.83
C ILE A 109 27.81 -5.09 5.00
#